data_AF-A0A1R3UXG3-F1
#
_entry.id   AF-A0A1R3UXG3-F1
#
_cell.length_a   1.000
_cell.length_b   1.000
_cell.length_c   1.000
_cell.angle_alpha   90.00
_cell.angle_beta   90.00
_cell.angle_gamma   90.00
#
_symmetry.space_group_name_H-M   'P 1'
#
loop_
_entity.id
_entity.type
_entity.pdbx_description
1 polymer ?
#
loop_
_entity_poly.entity_id
_entity_poly.type
_entity_poly.pdbx_seq_one_letter_code
_entity_poly.pdbx_strand_id
1 'polypeptide(L)'
;MRRRREDDVEISASFSADELVFHEDPVVRTRVRGWPEHESLSVRERDGLPWRVRSGQVYRNVHVDYRVAGAMRAPEFETDLDRGGDERGSEPPPNG
;
A
#
# COMPACT_ATOMS: atom_id res chain seq x y z
N MET A 1 19.44 -11.90 -4.51
CA MET A 1 18.23 -11.70 -3.69
C MET A 1 18.00 -10.19 -3.57
N ARG A 2 16.90 -9.64 -4.10
CA ARG A 2 16.60 -8.20 -3.98
C ARG A 2 16.26 -7.86 -2.53
N ARG A 3 16.87 -6.82 -1.96
CA ARG A 3 16.51 -6.23 -0.65
C ARG A 3 15.01 -5.88 -0.73
N ARG A 4 14.16 -6.49 0.10
CA ARG A 4 12.74 -6.09 0.17
C ARG A 4 12.74 -4.60 0.51
N ARG A 5 12.05 -3.78 -0.29
CA ARG A 5 11.90 -2.37 0.05
C ARG A 5 11.18 -2.32 1.41
N GLU A 6 11.73 -1.59 2.37
CA GLU A 6 11.04 -1.28 3.62
C GLU A 6 9.80 -0.47 3.23
N ASP A 7 8.62 -0.98 3.58
CA ASP A 7 7.38 -0.23 3.43
C ASP A 7 7.45 0.99 4.37
N ASP A 8 7.24 2.21 3.87
CA ASP A 8 7.35 3.43 4.68
C ASP A 8 6.28 3.53 5.76
N VAL A 9 5.12 2.91 5.52
CA VAL A 9 4.03 2.81 6.49
C VAL A 9 3.50 1.39 6.49
N GLU A 10 3.37 0.82 7.69
CA GLU A 10 2.73 -0.47 7.92
C GLU A 10 1.75 -0.39 9.09
N ILE A 11 0.56 -0.97 8.89
CA ILE A 11 -0.45 -1.21 9.91
C ILE A 11 -0.73 -2.71 9.94
N SER A 12 -0.48 -3.33 11.09
CA SER A 12 -0.75 -4.73 11.32
C SER A 12 -1.69 -4.95 12.50
N ALA A 13 -2.50 -6.01 12.43
CA ALA A 13 -3.37 -6.45 13.50
C ALA A 13 -3.44 -7.98 13.48
N SER A 14 -3.24 -8.58 14.66
CA SER A 14 -3.27 -10.03 14.84
C SER A 14 -4.30 -10.39 15.91
N PHE A 15 -5.05 -11.45 15.66
CA PHE A 15 -6.04 -11.98 16.60
C PHE A 15 -5.95 -13.50 16.64
N SER A 16 -5.94 -14.07 17.85
CA SER A 16 -5.95 -15.51 18.07
C SER A 16 -6.95 -15.89 19.15
N ALA A 17 -7.65 -17.01 18.95
CA ALA A 17 -8.55 -17.58 19.94
C ALA A 17 -8.69 -19.10 19.78
N ASP A 18 -8.73 -19.81 20.90
CA ASP A 18 -9.00 -21.25 20.89
C ASP A 18 -10.45 -21.55 20.49
N GLU A 19 -11.40 -20.77 21.01
CA GLU A 19 -12.81 -20.78 20.61
C GLU A 19 -13.34 -19.36 20.41
N LEU A 20 -14.09 -19.14 19.34
CA LEU A 20 -14.76 -17.87 19.03
C LEU A 20 -16.22 -18.12 18.66
N VAL A 21 -17.13 -17.36 19.27
CA VAL A 21 -18.55 -17.36 18.96
C VAL A 21 -18.99 -15.93 18.68
N PHE A 22 -19.68 -15.74 17.56
CA PHE A 22 -20.38 -14.50 17.28
C PHE A 22 -21.83 -14.64 17.72
N HIS A 23 -22.30 -13.75 18.60
CA HIS A 23 -23.70 -13.74 19.03
C HIS A 23 -24.65 -13.20 17.94
N GLU A 24 -24.14 -12.35 17.06
CA GLU A 24 -24.83 -11.78 15.90
C GLU A 24 -23.96 -11.90 14.66
N ASP A 25 -24.55 -11.90 13.46
CA ASP A 25 -23.79 -11.96 12.21
C ASP A 25 -22.87 -10.71 12.09
N PRO A 26 -21.54 -10.86 12.11
CA PRO A 26 -20.65 -9.71 12.18
C PRO A 26 -20.56 -8.99 10.84
N VAL A 27 -20.62 -7.65 10.88
CA VAL A 27 -20.41 -6.80 9.70
C VAL A 27 -18.94 -6.37 9.65
N VAL A 28 -18.19 -6.92 8.69
CA VAL A 28 -16.77 -6.57 8.49
C VAL A 28 -16.66 -5.54 7.37
N ARG A 29 -16.01 -4.40 7.64
CA ARG A 29 -15.66 -3.39 6.64
C ARG A 29 -14.21 -2.98 6.81
N THR A 30 -13.48 -2.95 5.69
CA THR A 30 -12.13 -2.44 5.64
C THR A 30 -12.06 -1.34 4.59
N ARG A 31 -11.50 -0.19 4.96
CA ARG A 31 -11.24 0.92 4.02
C ARG A 31 -9.75 1.25 4.09
N VAL A 32 -9.11 1.27 2.92
CA VAL A 32 -7.72 1.71 2.76
C VAL A 32 -7.71 2.81 1.70
N ARG A 33 -7.01 3.92 1.95
CA ARG A 33 -6.72 4.95 0.95
C ARG A 33 -5.20 5.13 0.87
N GLY A 34 -4.65 5.07 -0.34
CA GLY A 34 -3.25 5.38 -0.66
C GLY A 34 -3.17 6.46 -1.75
N TRP A 35 -2.02 7.13 -1.89
CA TRP A 35 -1.77 8.22 -2.84
C TRP A 35 -0.55 7.91 -3.76
N PRO A 36 -0.40 8.60 -4.91
CA PRO A 36 -0.13 8.04 -6.24
C PRO A 36 1.14 7.25 -6.51
N GLU A 37 2.05 7.08 -5.57
CA GLU A 37 3.36 6.48 -5.87
C GLU A 37 3.58 5.14 -5.17
N HIS A 38 2.47 4.60 -4.67
CA HIS A 38 2.44 3.54 -3.69
C HIS A 38 2.22 2.16 -4.30
N GLU A 39 3.16 1.25 -4.04
CA GLU A 39 2.87 -0.17 -3.92
C GLU A 39 2.12 -0.38 -2.59
N SER A 40 0.93 -0.96 -2.63
CA SER A 40 0.13 -1.25 -1.42
C SER A 40 -0.06 -2.75 -1.30
N LEU A 41 0.38 -3.34 -0.19
CA LEU A 41 0.20 -4.75 0.10
C LEU A 41 -0.87 -4.90 1.19
N SER A 42 -2.00 -5.52 0.85
CA SER A 42 -3.00 -5.96 1.84
C SER A 42 -2.97 -7.48 1.91
N VAL A 43 -2.35 -8.02 2.95
CA VAL A 43 -2.37 -9.47 3.24
C VAL A 43 -3.34 -9.72 4.37
N ARG A 44 -4.27 -10.65 4.12
CA ARG A 44 -5.17 -11.18 5.13
C ARG A 44 -4.99 -12.69 5.14
N GLU A 45 -4.31 -13.20 6.16
CA GLU A 45 -4.20 -14.62 6.42
C GLU A 45 -5.20 -15.00 7.50
N ARG A 46 -5.92 -16.11 7.29
CA ARG A 46 -6.95 -16.50 8.22
C ARG A 46 -7.15 -18.00 8.25
N ASP A 47 -6.91 -18.55 9.43
CA ASP A 47 -7.11 -19.96 9.76
C ASP A 47 -8.25 -20.12 10.75
N GLY A 48 -8.90 -21.27 10.70
CA GLY A 48 -10.03 -21.59 11.58
C GLY A 48 -11.33 -20.81 11.30
N LEU A 49 -11.35 -19.90 10.31
CA LEU A 49 -12.54 -19.10 9.95
C LEU A 49 -12.85 -19.09 8.44
N PRO A 50 -14.09 -19.48 8.04
CA PRO A 50 -14.54 -19.42 6.65
C PRO A 50 -14.82 -17.99 6.20
N TRP A 51 -14.78 -17.71 4.87
CA TRP A 51 -14.95 -16.35 4.31
C TRP A 51 -16.15 -15.61 4.91
N ARG A 52 -17.27 -16.31 5.05
CA ARG A 52 -18.47 -15.83 5.74
C ARG A 52 -18.66 -16.62 7.03
N VAL A 53 -18.62 -15.91 8.15
CA VAL A 53 -18.94 -16.45 9.48
C VAL A 53 -20.43 -16.26 9.78
N ARG A 54 -20.95 -17.00 10.76
CA ARG A 54 -22.36 -17.06 11.16
C ARG A 54 -22.51 -16.91 12.66
N SER A 55 -23.60 -16.28 13.07
CA SER A 55 -24.03 -16.26 14.46
C SER A 55 -24.27 -17.66 15.02
N GLY A 56 -23.94 -17.85 16.30
CA GLY A 56 -24.14 -19.09 17.04
C GLY A 56 -23.19 -20.24 16.70
N GLN A 57 -22.35 -20.10 15.67
CA GLN A 57 -21.35 -21.11 15.33
C GLN A 57 -20.09 -20.95 16.20
N VAL A 58 -19.63 -22.07 16.77
CA VAL A 58 -18.31 -22.14 17.43
C VAL A 58 -17.24 -22.36 16.37
N TYR A 59 -16.28 -21.45 16.31
CA TYR A 59 -15.06 -21.56 15.51
C TYR A 59 -13.90 -21.90 16.42
N ARG A 60 -13.00 -22.78 15.98
CA ARG A 60 -11.89 -23.29 16.79
C ARG A 60 -10.55 -23.03 16.15
N ASN A 61 -9.52 -22.89 16.98
CA ASN A 61 -8.14 -22.66 16.56
C ASN A 61 -8.07 -21.48 15.55
N VAL A 62 -8.68 -20.37 15.94
CA VAL A 62 -8.83 -19.19 15.08
C VAL A 62 -7.55 -18.39 15.12
N HIS A 63 -7.04 -18.08 13.93
CA HIS A 63 -5.93 -17.15 13.75
C HIS A 63 -6.24 -16.19 12.61
N VAL A 64 -6.04 -14.89 12.84
CA VAL A 64 -6.25 -13.85 11.84
C VAL A 64 -5.08 -12.91 11.91
N ASP A 65 -4.35 -12.79 10.80
CA ASP A 65 -3.38 -11.74 10.59
C ASP A 65 -3.86 -10.81 9.50
N TYR A 66 -3.78 -9.52 9.79
CA TYR A 66 -4.06 -8.46 8.85
C TYR A 66 -2.86 -7.53 8.76
N ARG A 67 -2.38 -7.29 7.54
CA ARG A 67 -1.27 -6.37 7.26
C ARG A 67 -1.64 -5.48 6.09
N VAL A 68 -1.55 -4.18 6.30
CA VAL A 68 -1.60 -3.15 5.25
C VAL A 68 -0.29 -2.41 5.29
N ALA A 69 0.45 -2.47 4.19
CA ALA A 69 1.72 -1.77 4.08
C ALA A 69 1.74 -0.95 2.80
N GLY A 70 2.54 0.11 2.80
CA GLY A 70 2.73 0.94 1.64
C GLY A 70 4.01 1.77 1.65
N ALA A 71 4.64 1.90 0.49
CA ALA A 71 5.81 2.75 0.28
C ALA A 71 5.49 4.10 -0.41
N MET A 72 5.90 5.22 0.19
CA MET A 72 5.86 6.56 -0.39
C MET A 72 6.99 6.69 -1.41
N ARG A 73 6.68 6.93 -2.68
CA ARG A 73 7.69 7.44 -3.63
C ARG A 73 7.48 8.95 -3.81
N ALA A 74 8.58 9.63 -4.13
CA ALA A 74 8.57 11.06 -4.41
C ALA A 74 8.22 11.27 -5.89
N PRO A 75 7.35 12.25 -6.21
CA PRO A 75 6.87 12.42 -7.57
C PRO A 75 8.07 12.58 -8.47
N GLU A 76 8.13 11.76 -9.52
CA GLU A 76 9.07 11.96 -10.62
C GLU A 76 8.65 13.26 -11.32
N PHE A 77 9.04 14.40 -10.73
CA PHE A 77 9.07 15.65 -11.47
C PHE A 77 10.23 15.49 -12.46
N GLU A 78 9.90 15.29 -13.73
CA GLU A 78 10.88 15.47 -14.81
C GLU A 78 11.53 16.84 -14.62
N THR A 79 12.78 16.84 -14.18
CA THR A 79 13.59 18.05 -14.12
C THR A 79 13.96 18.43 -15.54
N ASP A 80 13.04 19.08 -16.25
CA ASP A 80 13.30 19.86 -17.47
C ASP A 80 13.98 21.20 -17.13
N LEU A 81 14.95 21.18 -16.22
CA LEU A 81 15.75 22.34 -15.85
C LEU A 81 17.24 21.99 -15.93
N ASP A 82 17.68 21.49 -17.08
CA ASP A 82 19.10 21.62 -17.47
C ASP A 82 19.33 21.62 -19.00
N ARG A 83 18.64 22.52 -19.72
CA ARG A 83 19.16 23.00 -21.01
C ARG A 83 18.80 24.47 -21.25
N GLY A 84 19.32 25.33 -20.40
CA GLY A 84 19.50 26.75 -20.69
C GLY A 84 20.98 27.10 -20.59
N GLY A 85 21.67 27.24 -21.73
CA GLY A 85 23.00 27.85 -21.75
C GLY A 85 23.95 27.38 -22.87
N ASP A 86 23.69 27.74 -24.12
CA ASP A 86 24.79 28.11 -25.03
C ASP A 86 24.29 29.22 -25.97
N GLU A 87 24.24 30.45 -25.44
CA GLU A 87 24.16 31.67 -26.24
C GLU A 87 25.51 31.92 -26.91
N ARG A 88 25.88 31.08 -27.88
CA ARG A 88 27.02 31.35 -28.76
C ARG A 88 26.58 31.44 -30.22
N GLY A 89 26.60 32.68 -30.71
CA GLY A 89 26.82 33.00 -32.11
C GLY A 89 25.54 33.21 -32.93
N SER A 90 24.95 34.39 -32.83
CA SER A 90 24.22 34.96 -33.97
C SER A 90 24.82 36.32 -34.27
N GLU A 91 25.84 36.29 -35.11
CA GLU A 91 26.43 37.45 -35.76
C GLU A 91 25.33 38.17 -36.57
N PRO A 92 25.18 39.51 -36.46
CA PRO A 92 24.19 40.21 -37.28
C PRO A 92 24.65 40.18 -38.75
N PRO A 93 23.73 40.04 -39.73
CA PRO A 93 24.12 40.00 -41.13
C PRO A 93 24.77 41.33 -41.56
N PRO A 94 25.79 41.30 -42.43
CA PRO A 94 26.37 42.52 -42.97
C PRO A 94 25.35 43.25 -43.85
N ASN A 95 25.15 44.53 -43.59
CA ASN A 95 24.44 45.41 -44.52
C ASN A 95 25.39 45.77 -45.67
N GLY A 96 25.02 45.41 -46.90
CA GLY A 96 25.73 45.79 -48.13
C GLY A 96 25.15 45.13 -49.36
#